data_AF-A0A1G6J3H6-F1
#
_entry.id   AF-A0A1G6J3H6-F1
#
_cell.length_a   1.000
_cell.length_b   1.000
_cell.length_c   1.000
_cell.angle_alpha   90.00
_cell.angle_beta   90.00
_cell.angle_gamma   90.00
#
_symmetry.space_group_name_H-M   'P 1'
#
loop_
_entity.id
_entity.type
_entity.pdbx_description
1 polymer ?
#
loop_
_entity_poly.entity_id
_entity_poly.type
_entity_poly.pdbx_seq_one_letter_code
_entity_poly.pdbx_strand_id
1 'polypeptide(L)'
;MKKFDKLVIENFQSHTYTEVDFTEGFNVFVGPSDSGKSAILRALRWLLYNQPKGTDYIRAGKNRCRVSLTLSDGTVITRIRSASVNRYILQDPQGSEQVFEGFGSQVPEEVSRAHGMHMLKLSADWNLPAQFGSQLEGPFLLSETGSVKAKSIGRISGAHLIDMALQETGKDLRRTAVDLKYQTAEAERLKEELKPYEHLPQLIRDLDRSEAIEREAEGKHEKLQRVLALRERRTAVHQEKETVQERLNRLAGLEQVQDLLNRLESENLRYRQLERLRLSRRKLVRERTYWQNVLKASQHLNQVQHRLQELVIAKDRLSKLRTLHGHLANIRAETARYQRLQQQTEGIHQIDVSRLEEKEEMLKRLAGLQPRYMRVKLGKKEVNKVLQATERLPVQKVTRLEQMAERLAWLRKQAQKRADLRSRLEKGAVYLKNNAEQFDRLTEELVSHLRKLGRCPLCGSEIGSSVLEHLMEEYRGGVTGAAAGRED
;
A
#
# COMPACT_ATOMS: atom_id res chain seq x y z
N MET A 1 -16.41 13.46 96.45
CA MET A 1 -14.99 13.08 96.26
C MET A 1 -14.80 11.72 96.90
N LYS A 2 -14.21 10.75 96.19
CA LYS A 2 -14.01 9.40 96.72
C LYS A 2 -12.93 9.41 97.79
N LYS A 3 -13.12 8.67 98.88
CA LYS A 3 -12.14 8.58 99.99
C LYS A 3 -11.20 7.40 99.74
N PHE A 4 -10.04 7.40 100.40
CA PHE A 4 -9.14 6.25 100.40
C PHE A 4 -9.61 5.27 101.47
N ASP A 5 -9.68 3.99 101.12
CA ASP A 5 -10.14 2.92 101.99
C ASP A 5 -8.94 2.03 102.40
N LYS A 6 -8.21 1.50 101.42
CA LYS A 6 -7.04 0.65 101.67
C LYS A 6 -5.90 0.92 100.69
N LEU A 7 -4.66 0.93 101.18
CA LEU A 7 -3.45 1.05 100.38
C LEU A 7 -2.53 -0.14 100.62
N VAL A 8 -2.09 -0.76 99.52
CA VAL A 8 -1.13 -1.87 99.53
C VAL A 8 0.11 -1.45 98.75
N ILE A 9 1.27 -1.52 99.40
CA ILE A 9 2.57 -1.12 98.85
C ILE A 9 3.50 -2.33 98.84
N GLU A 10 3.99 -2.71 97.66
CA GLU A 10 4.93 -3.81 97.45
C GLU A 10 6.24 -3.32 96.81
N ASN A 11 7.38 -3.64 97.44
CA ASN A 11 8.73 -3.35 96.95
C ASN A 11 8.97 -1.89 96.53
N PHE A 12 8.39 -0.92 97.24
CA PHE A 12 8.56 0.52 97.00
C PHE A 12 9.41 1.15 98.11
N GLN A 13 10.59 1.65 97.76
CA GLN A 13 11.58 2.19 98.69
C GLN A 13 11.82 1.25 99.90
N SER A 14 11.58 1.71 101.12
CA SER A 14 11.77 0.94 102.36
C SER A 14 10.70 -0.12 102.63
N HIS A 15 9.61 -0.15 101.87
CA HIS A 15 8.49 -1.08 102.08
C HIS A 15 8.67 -2.36 101.27
N THR A 16 8.73 -3.52 101.95
CA THR A 16 8.69 -4.85 101.28
C THR A 16 7.25 -5.16 100.91
N TYR A 17 6.39 -5.12 101.92
CA TYR A 17 4.96 -5.31 101.83
C TYR A 17 4.33 -4.54 102.99
N THR A 18 3.49 -3.55 102.69
CA THR A 18 2.81 -2.73 103.68
C THR A 18 1.35 -2.59 103.29
N GLU A 19 0.46 -2.87 104.22
CA GLU A 19 -0.96 -2.59 104.11
C GLU A 19 -1.32 -1.46 105.07
N VAL A 20 -2.13 -0.53 104.59
CA VAL A 20 -2.65 0.60 105.36
C VAL A 20 -4.14 0.66 105.12
N ASP A 21 -4.91 0.44 106.17
CA ASP A 21 -6.35 0.67 106.17
C ASP A 21 -6.61 2.10 106.66
N PHE A 22 -7.30 2.89 105.85
CA PHE A 22 -7.66 4.27 106.18
C PHE A 22 -9.01 4.32 106.87
N THR A 23 -9.12 5.17 107.89
CA THR A 23 -10.41 5.48 108.50
C THR A 23 -10.97 6.78 107.94
N GLU A 24 -12.26 7.00 108.14
CA GLU A 24 -12.86 8.30 107.87
C GLU A 24 -12.25 9.38 108.77
N GLY A 25 -12.02 10.56 108.21
CA GLY A 25 -11.48 11.71 108.92
C GLY A 25 -9.96 11.81 108.87
N PHE A 26 -9.33 12.07 110.01
CA PHE A 26 -7.92 12.44 110.09
C PHE A 26 -7.05 11.22 110.40
N ASN A 27 -6.19 10.84 109.44
CA ASN A 27 -5.28 9.71 109.54
C ASN A 27 -3.85 10.20 109.80
N VAL A 28 -3.19 9.70 110.84
CA VAL A 28 -1.83 10.11 111.23
C VAL A 28 -0.86 8.94 111.18
N PHE A 29 0.19 9.07 110.36
CA PHE A 29 1.30 8.11 110.33
C PHE A 29 2.38 8.49 111.37
N VAL A 30 2.43 7.76 112.48
CA VAL A 30 3.40 7.99 113.57
C VAL A 30 4.53 6.95 113.54
N GLY A 31 5.74 7.35 113.91
CA GLY A 31 6.91 6.46 113.96
C GLY A 31 8.22 7.23 114.12
N PRO A 32 9.37 6.54 114.22
CA PRO A 32 10.68 7.17 114.20
C PRO A 32 10.98 7.90 112.88
N SER A 33 11.95 8.81 112.85
CA SER A 33 12.50 9.32 111.60
C SER A 33 13.10 8.18 110.76
N ASP A 34 13.10 8.32 109.44
CA ASP A 34 13.61 7.32 108.49
C ASP A 34 12.96 5.92 108.53
N SER A 35 11.81 5.79 109.19
CA SER A 35 11.00 4.56 109.22
C SER A 35 10.19 4.29 107.93
N GLY A 36 10.29 5.14 106.92
CA GLY A 36 9.55 4.99 105.67
C GLY A 36 8.20 5.72 105.59
N LYS A 37 7.79 6.49 106.61
CA LYS A 37 6.54 7.28 106.59
C LYS A 37 6.38 8.15 105.33
N SER A 38 7.45 8.86 104.94
CA SER A 38 7.42 9.68 103.72
C SER A 38 7.35 8.84 102.43
N ALA A 39 7.79 7.57 102.46
CA ALA A 39 7.69 6.66 101.33
C ALA A 39 6.24 6.25 101.04
N ILE A 40 5.38 6.18 102.06
CA ILE A 40 3.93 5.95 101.89
C ILE A 40 3.30 7.09 101.06
N LEU A 41 3.59 8.34 101.43
CA LEU A 41 3.10 9.51 100.67
C LEU A 41 3.68 9.56 99.25
N ARG A 42 4.95 9.18 99.07
CA ARG A 42 5.54 9.05 97.72
C ARG A 42 4.90 7.95 96.89
N ALA A 43 4.53 6.82 97.48
CA ALA A 43 3.82 5.75 96.80
C ALA A 43 2.44 6.21 96.31
N LEU A 44 1.70 6.93 97.16
CA LEU A 44 0.42 7.55 96.78
C LEU A 44 0.60 8.59 95.66
N ARG A 45 1.60 9.47 95.78
CA ARG A 45 1.90 10.46 94.73
C ARG A 45 2.29 9.80 93.41
N TRP A 46 3.00 8.68 93.47
CA TRP A 46 3.40 7.92 92.29
C TRP A 46 2.20 7.26 91.61
N LEU A 47 1.29 6.70 92.40
CA LEU A 47 0.03 6.15 91.90
C LEU A 47 -0.85 7.23 91.24
N LEU A 48 -1.07 8.35 91.91
CA LEU A 48 -2.07 9.37 91.52
C LEU A 48 -1.56 10.36 90.45
N TYR A 49 -0.26 10.67 90.44
CA TYR A 49 0.29 11.75 89.61
C TYR A 49 1.45 11.33 88.72
N ASN A 50 1.85 10.05 88.75
CA ASN A 50 3.02 9.57 88.03
C ASN A 50 4.33 10.30 88.39
N GLN A 51 4.51 10.59 89.68
CA GLN A 51 5.70 11.25 90.23
C GLN A 51 6.18 10.55 91.51
N PRO A 52 7.48 10.22 91.66
CA PRO A 52 8.60 10.58 90.78
C PRO A 52 8.68 9.73 89.50
N LYS A 53 9.34 10.28 88.47
CA LYS A 53 9.69 9.54 87.23
C LYS A 53 10.94 8.67 87.48
N GLY A 54 11.19 7.71 86.60
CA GLY A 54 12.33 6.80 86.69
C GLY A 54 12.00 5.47 87.37
N THR A 55 13.01 4.82 87.94
CA THR A 55 12.91 3.50 88.61
C THR A 55 13.56 3.46 89.99
N ASP A 56 14.12 4.57 90.48
CA ASP A 56 14.88 4.64 91.74
C ASP A 56 14.02 4.42 92.99
N TYR A 57 12.69 4.48 92.84
CA TYR A 57 11.75 4.14 93.90
C TYR A 57 11.50 2.63 94.04
N ILE A 58 11.99 1.80 93.12
CA ILE A 58 11.95 0.33 93.27
C ILE A 58 12.97 -0.05 94.35
N ARG A 59 12.54 -0.85 95.34
CA ARG A 59 13.41 -1.31 96.42
C ARG A 59 14.67 -2.01 95.86
N ALA A 60 15.84 -1.69 96.42
CA ALA A 60 17.11 -2.31 96.04
C ALA A 60 17.04 -3.85 96.13
N GLY A 61 17.52 -4.54 95.09
CA GLY A 61 17.48 -5.99 94.97
C GLY A 61 16.14 -6.57 94.50
N LYS A 62 15.17 -5.73 94.10
CA LYS A 62 13.89 -6.14 93.51
C LYS A 62 13.73 -5.57 92.10
N ASN A 63 13.09 -6.34 91.22
CA ASN A 63 12.91 -5.97 89.81
C ASN A 63 11.53 -5.38 89.49
N ARG A 64 10.63 -5.36 90.47
CA ARG A 64 9.23 -4.92 90.31
C ARG A 64 8.72 -4.27 91.58
N CYS A 65 7.99 -3.17 91.44
CA CYS A 65 7.16 -2.58 92.50
C CYS A 65 5.69 -2.53 92.08
N ARG A 66 4.81 -2.54 93.08
CA ARG A 66 3.36 -2.45 92.90
C ARG A 66 2.78 -1.58 94.00
N VAL A 67 1.88 -0.67 93.64
CA VAL A 67 1.09 0.11 94.60
C VAL A 67 -0.37 -0.01 94.19
N SER A 68 -1.23 -0.39 95.12
CA SER A 68 -2.67 -0.56 94.88
C SER A 68 -3.45 0.27 95.89
N LEU A 69 -4.41 1.06 95.43
CA LEU A 69 -5.28 1.88 96.26
C LEU A 69 -6.73 1.53 95.99
N THR A 70 -7.43 1.14 97.05
CA THR A 70 -8.87 0.91 97.06
C THR A 70 -9.56 2.20 97.50
N LEU A 71 -10.52 2.65 96.69
CA LEU A 71 -11.36 3.79 96.99
C LEU A 71 -12.64 3.35 97.72
N SER A 72 -13.29 4.29 98.40
CA SER A 72 -14.50 4.04 99.21
C SER A 72 -15.70 3.47 98.45
N ASP A 73 -15.69 3.51 97.11
CA ASP A 73 -16.76 2.95 96.26
C ASP A 73 -16.44 1.54 95.75
N GLY A 74 -15.32 0.95 96.17
CA GLY A 74 -14.84 -0.36 95.73
C GLY A 74 -13.96 -0.32 94.48
N THR A 75 -13.70 0.86 93.90
CA THR A 75 -12.77 1.00 92.77
C THR A 75 -11.33 0.74 93.23
N VAL A 76 -10.60 -0.14 92.56
CA VAL A 76 -9.18 -0.42 92.86
C VAL A 76 -8.29 0.12 91.75
N ILE A 77 -7.35 0.98 92.12
CA ILE A 77 -6.34 1.53 91.22
C ILE A 77 -5.00 0.88 91.55
N THR A 78 -4.49 0.06 90.65
CA THR A 78 -3.18 -0.58 90.80
C THR A 78 -2.20 -0.03 89.78
N ARG A 79 -0.99 0.30 90.23
CA ARG A 79 0.12 0.64 89.37
C ARG A 79 1.27 -0.34 89.54
N ILE A 80 1.81 -0.82 88.41
CA ILE A 80 2.90 -1.79 88.38
C ILE A 80 4.02 -1.24 87.51
N ARG A 81 5.25 -1.29 88.04
CA ARG A 81 6.47 -0.96 87.29
C ARG A 81 7.56 -2.00 87.52
N SER A 82 8.19 -2.41 86.43
CA SER A 82 9.43 -3.18 86.38
C SER A 82 10.30 -2.68 85.23
N ALA A 83 11.42 -3.32 84.95
CA ALA A 83 12.26 -3.00 83.78
C ALA A 83 11.50 -3.15 82.45
N SER A 84 10.59 -4.13 82.34
CA SER A 84 9.85 -4.45 81.11
C SER A 84 8.37 -4.08 81.14
N VAL A 85 7.79 -3.85 82.33
CA VAL A 85 6.34 -3.60 82.50
C VAL A 85 6.10 -2.22 83.08
N ASN A 86 5.20 -1.46 82.48
CA ASN A 86 4.72 -0.19 83.00
C ASN A 86 3.24 -0.02 82.70
N ARG A 87 2.40 -0.29 83.70
CA ARG A 87 0.96 -0.31 83.48
C ARG A 87 0.16 0.17 84.68
N TYR A 88 -1.01 0.70 84.37
CA TYR A 88 -2.10 0.91 85.32
C TYR A 88 -3.14 -0.18 85.12
N ILE A 89 -3.75 -0.63 86.21
CA ILE A 89 -4.89 -1.53 86.21
C ILE A 89 -5.97 -0.83 87.03
N LEU A 90 -7.12 -0.57 86.41
CA LEU A 90 -8.30 -0.04 87.05
C LEU A 90 -9.32 -1.16 87.15
N GLN A 91 -9.75 -1.47 88.36
CA GLN A 91 -10.79 -2.46 88.62
C GLN A 91 -12.04 -1.76 89.15
N ASP A 92 -13.15 -1.93 88.44
CA ASP A 92 -14.44 -1.38 88.83
C ASP A 92 -15.05 -2.19 89.99
N PRO A 93 -16.03 -1.63 90.75
CA PRO A 93 -16.68 -2.34 91.87
C PRO A 93 -17.37 -3.65 91.47
N GLN A 94 -17.67 -3.83 90.17
CA GLN A 94 -18.26 -5.03 89.59
C GLN A 94 -17.20 -6.09 89.20
N GLY A 95 -15.92 -5.82 89.41
CA GLY A 95 -14.81 -6.74 89.11
C GLY A 95 -14.25 -6.65 87.69
N SER A 96 -14.74 -5.74 86.85
CA SER A 96 -14.21 -5.51 85.50
C SER A 96 -12.84 -4.84 85.57
N GLU A 97 -11.82 -5.42 84.94
CA GLU A 97 -10.45 -4.89 84.91
C GLU A 97 -10.12 -4.23 83.56
N GLN A 98 -9.59 -3.01 83.63
CA GLN A 98 -9.05 -2.27 82.48
C GLN A 98 -7.55 -2.06 82.67
N VAL A 99 -6.75 -2.48 81.69
CA VAL A 99 -5.28 -2.40 81.73
C VAL A 99 -4.80 -1.32 80.75
N PHE A 100 -4.02 -0.36 81.25
CA PHE A 100 -3.48 0.75 80.48
C PHE A 100 -1.96 0.67 80.40
N GLU A 101 -1.45 0.53 79.17
CA GLU A 101 -0.02 0.54 78.84
C GLU A 101 0.27 1.69 77.86
N GLY A 102 1.53 2.14 77.76
CA GLY A 102 1.91 3.16 76.75
C GLY A 102 1.45 4.60 76.99
N PHE A 103 0.93 4.95 78.19
CA PHE A 103 0.42 6.29 78.56
C PHE A 103 1.48 7.42 78.64
N GLY A 104 2.71 7.16 78.20
CA GLY A 104 3.79 8.14 78.17
C GLY A 104 4.11 8.71 79.55
N SER A 105 3.96 10.03 79.70
CA SER A 105 4.32 10.76 80.93
C SER A 105 3.14 11.18 81.79
N GLN A 106 1.90 11.03 81.31
CA GLN A 106 0.68 11.44 82.02
C GLN A 106 -0.06 10.22 82.56
N VAL A 107 -0.89 10.41 83.59
CA VAL A 107 -1.76 9.34 84.10
C VAL A 107 -2.91 9.14 83.10
N PRO A 108 -3.32 7.89 82.78
CA PRO A 108 -4.48 7.62 81.91
C PRO A 108 -5.72 8.40 82.37
N GLU A 109 -6.51 8.93 81.43
CA GLU A 109 -7.66 9.78 81.75
C GLU A 109 -8.73 9.03 82.56
N GLU A 110 -8.89 7.74 82.32
CA GLU A 110 -9.81 6.85 83.04
C GLU A 110 -9.39 6.74 84.51
N VAL A 111 -8.10 6.54 84.77
CA VAL A 111 -7.54 6.49 86.12
C VAL A 111 -7.67 7.85 86.80
N SER A 112 -7.35 8.95 86.09
CA SER A 112 -7.45 10.30 86.63
C SER A 112 -8.89 10.68 86.98
N ARG A 113 -9.87 10.31 86.14
CA ARG A 113 -11.29 10.44 86.42
C ARG A 113 -11.74 9.57 87.59
N ALA A 114 -11.20 8.35 87.71
CA ALA A 114 -11.57 7.42 88.77
C ALA A 114 -11.25 7.96 90.18
N HIS A 115 -10.06 8.55 90.38
CA HIS A 115 -9.71 9.16 91.68
C HIS A 115 -10.13 10.64 91.79
N GLY A 116 -10.34 11.34 90.67
CA GLY A 116 -10.86 12.71 90.63
C GLY A 116 -9.92 13.79 91.17
N MET A 117 -8.63 13.49 91.31
CA MET A 117 -7.62 14.44 91.78
C MET A 117 -6.82 14.96 90.58
N HIS A 118 -7.13 16.17 90.11
CA HIS A 118 -6.45 16.77 88.97
C HIS A 118 -5.44 17.83 89.41
N MET A 119 -4.32 17.90 88.71
CA MET A 119 -3.42 19.04 88.88
C MET A 119 -4.10 20.30 88.35
N LEU A 120 -4.15 21.35 89.16
CA LEU A 120 -4.57 22.66 88.70
C LEU A 120 -3.45 23.21 87.81
N LYS A 121 -3.62 23.16 86.49
CA LYS A 121 -2.75 23.88 85.57
C LYS A 121 -2.95 25.36 85.86
N LEU A 122 -1.92 26.15 86.07
CA LEU A 122 -2.02 27.59 86.36
C LEU A 122 -1.30 28.42 85.29
N SER A 123 -0.30 27.84 84.63
CA SER A 123 0.31 28.32 83.38
C SER A 123 0.81 27.13 82.55
N ALA A 124 1.47 27.37 81.41
CA ALA A 124 2.10 26.31 80.61
C ALA A 124 3.15 25.50 81.42
N ASP A 125 3.82 26.16 82.37
CA ASP A 125 4.96 25.60 83.11
C ASP A 125 4.65 25.27 84.57
N TRP A 126 3.48 25.69 85.08
CA TRP A 126 3.16 25.58 86.50
C TRP A 126 1.86 24.82 86.74
N ASN A 127 2.00 23.66 87.39
CA ASN A 127 0.94 22.75 87.77
C ASN A 127 0.93 22.61 89.29
N LEU A 128 -0.21 22.88 89.92
CA LEU A 128 -0.38 22.86 91.37
C LEU A 128 -1.21 21.64 91.79
N PRO A 129 -0.63 20.67 92.53
CA PRO A 129 -1.38 19.58 93.13
C PRO A 129 -2.06 20.06 94.43
N ALA A 130 -3.24 20.70 94.31
CA ALA A 130 -3.94 21.28 95.47
C ALA A 130 -4.27 20.28 96.59
N GLN A 131 -4.33 18.98 96.27
CA GLN A 131 -4.68 17.90 97.19
C GLN A 131 -3.45 17.18 97.79
N PHE A 132 -2.22 17.59 97.44
CA PHE A 132 -1.01 16.90 97.88
C PHE A 132 0.06 17.90 98.36
N GLY A 133 0.26 18.01 99.67
CA GLY A 133 1.31 18.83 100.26
C GLY A 133 2.65 18.09 100.36
N SER A 134 3.75 18.80 100.14
CA SER A 134 5.11 18.27 100.27
C SER A 134 5.77 18.69 101.59
N GLN A 135 6.79 17.94 102.01
CA GLN A 135 7.58 18.27 103.20
C GLN A 135 8.34 19.59 102.96
N LEU A 136 8.28 20.52 103.91
CA LEU A 136 8.86 21.87 103.82
C LEU A 136 8.24 22.78 102.74
N GLU A 137 7.04 22.46 102.26
CA GLU A 137 6.28 23.38 101.41
C GLU A 137 5.90 24.62 102.22
N GLY A 138 6.19 25.81 101.68
CA GLY A 138 5.77 27.05 102.31
C GLY A 138 4.24 27.16 102.34
N PRO A 139 3.68 28.09 103.13
CA PRO A 139 2.23 28.29 103.15
C PRO A 139 1.69 28.54 101.74
N PHE A 140 0.57 27.86 101.43
CA PHE A 140 -0.06 27.86 100.11
C PHE A 140 -0.16 29.26 99.50
N LEU A 141 0.38 29.46 98.29
CA LEU A 141 0.45 30.72 97.53
C LEU A 141 1.22 31.89 98.19
N LEU A 142 1.45 31.89 99.51
CA LEU A 142 2.16 32.96 100.19
C LEU A 142 3.65 32.94 99.84
N SER A 143 4.23 31.75 99.70
CA SER A 143 5.62 31.52 99.31
C SER A 143 5.90 31.71 97.81
N GLU A 144 4.86 31.85 96.99
CA GLU A 144 4.96 31.98 95.53
C GLU A 144 5.23 33.42 95.06
N THR A 145 5.68 33.58 93.81
CA THR A 145 5.91 34.91 93.21
C THR A 145 4.60 35.67 92.94
N GLY A 146 4.66 37.01 92.84
CA GLY A 146 3.48 37.85 92.55
C GLY A 146 2.77 37.49 91.24
N SER A 147 3.52 37.13 90.20
CA SER A 147 2.95 36.69 88.91
C SER A 147 2.18 35.39 89.04
N VAL A 148 2.71 34.45 89.82
CA VAL A 148 2.15 33.13 90.08
C VAL A 148 0.86 33.25 90.93
N LYS A 149 0.86 34.13 91.94
CA LYS A 149 -0.33 34.51 92.70
C LYS A 149 -1.43 35.11 91.82
N ALA A 150 -1.08 36.10 90.98
CA ALA A 150 -2.04 36.74 90.08
C ALA A 150 -2.66 35.74 89.09
N LYS A 151 -1.85 34.86 88.50
CA LYS A 151 -2.33 33.79 87.60
C LYS A 151 -3.22 32.77 88.32
N SER A 152 -2.89 32.41 89.56
CA SER A 152 -3.72 31.52 90.40
C SER A 152 -5.10 32.11 90.62
N ILE A 153 -5.15 33.38 91.04
CA ILE A 153 -6.39 34.11 91.29
C ILE A 153 -7.19 34.30 89.98
N GLY A 154 -6.52 34.68 88.88
CA GLY A 154 -7.12 34.84 87.57
C GLY A 154 -7.68 33.53 86.98
N ARG A 155 -7.12 32.39 87.38
CA ARG A 155 -7.68 31.08 87.01
C ARG A 155 -8.91 30.72 87.82
N ILE A 156 -8.89 31.01 89.12
CA ILE A 156 -10.06 30.84 90.01
C ILE A 156 -11.22 31.74 89.56
N SER A 157 -10.95 32.95 89.09
CA SER A 157 -11.98 33.90 88.63
C SER A 157 -12.44 33.70 87.17
N GLY A 158 -11.77 32.84 86.39
CA GLY A 158 -12.06 32.66 84.96
C GLY A 158 -11.46 33.72 84.03
N ALA A 159 -10.80 34.76 84.57
CA ALA A 159 -10.19 35.84 83.79
C ALA A 159 -9.11 35.37 82.80
N HIS A 160 -8.44 34.25 83.09
CA HIS A 160 -7.43 33.64 82.21
C HIS A 160 -7.92 33.32 80.79
N LEU A 161 -9.23 33.09 80.59
CA LEU A 161 -9.79 32.83 79.25
C LEU A 161 -9.69 34.07 78.35
N ILE A 162 -9.89 35.26 78.92
CA ILE A 162 -9.82 36.54 78.20
C ILE A 162 -8.37 36.82 77.81
N ASP A 163 -7.43 36.61 78.74
CA ASP A 163 -5.99 36.79 78.47
C ASP A 163 -5.50 35.85 77.36
N MET A 164 -5.97 34.60 77.35
CA MET A 164 -5.66 33.64 76.29
C MET A 164 -6.22 34.10 74.95
N ALA A 165 -7.49 34.51 74.90
CA ALA A 165 -8.12 35.01 73.67
C ALA A 165 -7.39 36.22 73.10
N LEU A 166 -6.96 37.17 73.94
CA LEU A 166 -6.17 38.33 73.52
C LEU A 166 -4.80 37.93 72.95
N GLN A 167 -4.13 36.96 73.58
CA GLN A 167 -2.83 36.48 73.08
C GLN A 167 -2.95 35.75 71.75
N GLU A 168 -3.97 34.89 71.59
CA GLU A 168 -4.19 34.13 70.36
C GLU A 168 -4.59 35.06 69.20
N THR A 169 -5.58 35.93 69.41
CA THR A 169 -5.98 36.94 68.40
C THR A 169 -4.83 37.86 68.00
N GLY A 170 -3.98 38.26 68.95
CA GLY A 170 -2.78 39.05 68.66
C GLY A 170 -1.72 38.29 67.86
N LYS A 171 -1.64 36.95 67.97
CA LYS A 171 -0.79 36.13 67.10
C LYS A 171 -1.37 36.03 65.69
N ASP A 172 -2.67 35.79 65.59
CA ASP A 172 -3.37 35.67 64.30
C ASP A 172 -3.29 36.97 63.49
N LEU A 173 -3.49 38.13 64.14
CA LEU A 173 -3.38 39.42 63.48
C LEU A 173 -1.97 39.62 62.86
N ARG A 174 -0.92 39.28 63.61
CA ARG A 174 0.46 39.40 63.14
C ARG A 174 0.74 38.47 61.96
N ARG A 175 0.23 37.23 62.02
CA ARG A 175 0.37 36.26 60.93
C ARG A 175 -0.30 36.77 59.66
N THR A 176 -1.56 37.18 59.75
CA THR A 176 -2.33 37.70 58.61
C THR A 176 -1.70 38.94 57.98
N ALA A 177 -1.12 39.83 58.80
CA ALA A 177 -0.42 41.02 58.30
C ALA A 177 0.83 40.67 57.48
N VAL A 178 1.59 39.66 57.91
CA VAL A 178 2.76 39.16 57.16
C VAL A 178 2.32 38.52 55.85
N ASP A 179 1.29 37.66 55.90
CA ASP A 179 0.77 36.98 54.71
C ASP A 179 0.23 37.99 53.68
N LEU A 180 -0.50 39.01 54.12
CA LEU A 180 -0.98 40.09 53.25
C LEU A 180 0.17 40.78 52.53
N LYS A 181 1.22 41.16 53.26
CA LYS A 181 2.40 41.83 52.68
C LYS A 181 3.08 40.95 51.62
N TYR A 182 3.21 39.65 51.89
CA TYR A 182 3.77 38.69 50.94
C TYR A 182 2.90 38.59 49.67
N GLN A 183 1.59 38.41 49.82
CA GLN A 183 0.66 38.28 48.69
C GLN A 183 0.60 39.55 47.83
N THR A 184 0.66 40.73 48.46
CA THR A 184 0.72 41.99 47.71
C THR A 184 2.00 42.13 46.90
N ALA A 185 3.14 41.72 47.46
CA ALA A 185 4.41 41.76 46.74
C ALA A 185 4.44 40.78 45.56
N GLU A 186 3.86 39.58 45.77
CA GLU A 186 3.73 38.57 44.72
C GLU A 186 2.81 39.04 43.58
N ALA A 187 1.67 39.66 43.91
CA ALA A 187 0.75 40.22 42.92
C ALA A 187 1.40 41.30 42.06
N GLU A 188 2.20 42.20 42.65
CA GLU A 188 2.95 43.21 41.90
C GLU A 188 4.05 42.57 41.03
N ARG A 189 4.76 41.55 41.52
CA ARG A 189 5.74 40.82 40.70
C ARG A 189 5.08 40.16 39.49
N LEU A 190 3.95 39.48 39.68
CA LEU A 190 3.20 38.84 38.60
C LEU A 190 2.66 39.86 37.59
N LYS A 191 2.23 41.05 38.04
CA LYS A 191 1.85 42.14 37.12
C LYS A 191 3.03 42.58 36.26
N GLU A 192 4.22 42.75 36.84
CA GLU A 192 5.43 43.10 36.08
C GLU A 192 5.82 41.99 35.09
N GLU A 193 5.73 40.72 35.48
CA GLU A 193 5.98 39.57 34.60
C GLU A 193 4.97 39.46 33.44
N LEU A 194 3.76 40.01 33.60
CA LEU A 194 2.72 40.03 32.57
C LEU A 194 2.86 41.20 31.58
N LYS A 195 3.57 42.28 31.92
CA LYS A 195 3.74 43.45 31.03
C LYS A 195 4.27 43.08 29.63
N PRO A 196 5.28 42.20 29.48
CA PRO A 196 5.74 41.78 28.15
C PRO A 196 4.64 41.15 27.31
N TYR A 197 3.58 40.59 27.91
CA TYR A 197 2.49 39.89 27.21
C TYR A 197 1.25 40.77 26.95
N GLU A 198 1.30 42.07 27.26
CA GLU A 198 0.16 42.99 27.04
C GLU A 198 -0.33 43.02 25.59
N HIS A 199 0.57 42.79 24.64
CA HIS A 199 0.29 42.81 23.20
C HIS A 199 -0.22 41.47 22.65
N LEU A 200 -0.22 40.39 23.45
CA LEU A 200 -0.67 39.06 23.04
C LEU A 200 -2.13 39.06 22.51
N PRO A 201 -3.10 39.78 23.11
CA PRO A 201 -4.46 39.85 22.57
C PRO A 201 -4.57 40.59 21.23
N GLN A 202 -3.60 41.45 20.88
CA GLN A 202 -3.53 42.06 19.56
C GLN A 202 -2.94 41.07 18.56
N LEU A 203 -1.85 40.38 18.91
CA LEU A 203 -1.25 39.33 18.07
C LEU A 203 -2.25 38.23 17.73
N ILE A 204 -3.08 37.79 18.68
CA ILE A 204 -4.14 36.79 18.43
C ILE A 204 -5.14 37.32 17.40
N ARG A 205 -5.57 38.58 17.52
CA ARG A 205 -6.50 39.20 16.54
C ARG A 205 -5.88 39.33 15.16
N ASP A 206 -4.59 39.65 15.08
CA ASP A 206 -3.87 39.75 13.81
C ASP A 206 -3.67 38.38 13.16
N LEU A 207 -3.44 37.34 13.97
CA LEU A 207 -3.38 35.94 13.52
C LEU A 207 -4.74 35.49 12.98
N ASP A 208 -5.83 35.68 13.74
CA ASP A 208 -7.19 35.32 13.31
C ASP A 208 -7.56 36.01 11.98
N ARG A 209 -7.18 37.29 11.83
CA ARG A 209 -7.37 38.03 10.58
C ARG A 209 -6.56 37.44 9.43
N SER A 210 -5.31 37.05 9.70
CA SER A 210 -4.43 36.47 8.68
C SER A 210 -4.94 35.11 8.21
N GLU A 211 -5.38 34.25 9.14
CA GLU A 211 -6.01 32.96 8.82
C GLU A 211 -7.31 33.14 8.00
N ALA A 212 -8.12 34.15 8.32
CA ALA A 212 -9.32 34.45 7.54
C ALA A 212 -9.00 34.85 6.10
N ILE A 213 -7.94 35.68 5.90
CA ILE A 213 -7.47 36.09 4.58
C ILE A 213 -6.91 34.88 3.80
N GLU A 214 -6.14 34.02 4.47
CA GLU A 214 -5.58 32.80 3.88
C GLU A 214 -6.70 31.88 3.35
N ARG A 215 -7.73 31.60 4.17
CA ARG A 215 -8.90 30.81 3.74
C ARG A 215 -9.62 31.44 2.54
N GLU A 216 -9.74 32.76 2.51
CA GLU A 216 -10.34 33.45 1.35
C GLU A 216 -9.46 33.29 0.10
N ALA A 217 -8.13 33.38 0.26
CA ALA A 217 -7.18 33.22 -0.83
C ALA A 217 -7.18 31.78 -1.39
N GLU A 218 -7.22 30.76 -0.53
CA GLU A 218 -7.37 29.35 -0.93
C GLU A 218 -8.67 29.14 -1.71
N GLY A 219 -9.80 29.65 -1.21
CA GLY A 219 -11.08 29.57 -1.92
C GLY A 219 -11.07 30.28 -3.28
N LYS A 220 -10.34 31.39 -3.42
CA LYS A 220 -10.12 32.06 -4.71
C LYS A 220 -9.19 31.25 -5.62
N HIS A 221 -8.16 30.63 -5.07
CA HIS A 221 -7.22 29.79 -5.82
C HIS A 221 -7.93 28.56 -6.42
N GLU A 222 -8.76 27.87 -5.63
CA GLU A 222 -9.55 26.75 -6.15
C GLU A 222 -10.49 27.17 -7.29
N LYS A 223 -11.15 28.33 -7.14
CA LYS A 223 -11.99 28.89 -8.21
C LYS A 223 -11.18 29.18 -9.47
N LEU A 224 -9.98 29.76 -9.32
CA LEU A 224 -9.09 30.03 -10.44
C LEU A 224 -8.68 28.73 -11.15
N GLN A 225 -8.29 27.70 -10.41
CA GLN A 225 -7.92 26.40 -11.00
C GLN A 225 -9.09 25.78 -11.79
N ARG A 226 -10.32 25.85 -11.24
CA ARG A 226 -11.53 25.41 -11.96
C ARG A 226 -11.75 26.20 -13.25
N VAL A 227 -11.56 27.52 -13.22
CA VAL A 227 -11.70 28.36 -14.41
C VAL A 227 -10.64 28.06 -15.46
N LEU A 228 -9.39 27.81 -15.05
CA LEU A 228 -8.31 27.43 -15.97
C LEU A 228 -8.58 26.09 -16.64
N ALA A 229 -9.00 25.08 -15.87
CA ALA A 229 -9.38 23.77 -16.41
C ALA A 229 -10.57 23.88 -17.40
N LEU A 230 -11.57 24.70 -17.09
CA LEU A 230 -12.69 24.96 -18.01
C LEU A 230 -12.24 25.67 -19.28
N ARG A 231 -11.29 26.60 -19.19
CA ARG A 231 -10.70 27.28 -20.35
C ARG A 231 -9.98 26.29 -21.25
N GLU A 232 -9.16 25.41 -20.69
CA GLU A 232 -8.43 24.37 -21.44
C GLU A 232 -9.39 23.41 -22.14
N ARG A 233 -10.44 22.96 -21.44
CA ARG A 233 -11.48 22.13 -22.03
C ARG A 233 -12.20 22.84 -23.18
N ARG A 234 -12.52 24.12 -23.02
CA ARG A 234 -13.13 24.93 -24.09
C ARG A 234 -12.21 25.03 -25.31
N THR A 235 -10.91 25.25 -25.10
CA THR A 235 -9.95 25.33 -26.21
C THR A 235 -9.82 24.00 -26.94
N ALA A 236 -9.76 22.88 -26.22
CA ALA A 236 -9.69 21.55 -26.82
C ALA A 236 -10.94 21.24 -27.67
N VAL A 237 -12.13 21.52 -27.14
CA VAL A 237 -13.40 21.34 -27.87
C VAL A 237 -13.46 22.23 -29.11
N HIS A 238 -12.94 23.46 -29.03
CA HIS A 238 -12.90 24.35 -30.19
C HIS A 238 -11.96 23.82 -31.28
N GLN A 239 -10.77 23.35 -30.92
CA GLN A 239 -9.84 22.74 -31.87
C GLN A 239 -10.44 21.48 -32.51
N GLU A 240 -11.08 20.62 -31.71
CA GLU A 240 -11.77 19.44 -32.21
C GLU A 240 -12.86 19.82 -33.22
N LYS A 241 -13.69 20.83 -32.90
CA LYS A 241 -14.69 21.36 -33.81
C LYS A 241 -14.09 21.83 -35.14
N GLU A 242 -12.98 22.56 -35.11
CA GLU A 242 -12.28 23.01 -36.32
C GLU A 242 -11.79 21.82 -37.15
N THR A 243 -11.14 20.83 -36.53
CA THR A 243 -10.66 19.64 -37.26
C THR A 243 -11.81 18.83 -37.87
N VAL A 244 -12.94 18.72 -37.18
CA VAL A 244 -14.15 18.06 -37.70
C VAL A 244 -14.71 18.86 -38.87
N GLN A 245 -14.76 20.19 -38.76
CA GLN A 245 -15.23 21.04 -39.85
C GLN A 245 -14.34 20.94 -41.09
N GLU A 246 -13.01 20.91 -40.92
CA GLU A 246 -12.08 20.67 -42.03
C GLU A 246 -12.32 19.31 -42.70
N ARG A 247 -12.53 18.25 -41.91
CA ARG A 247 -12.86 16.91 -42.44
C ARG A 247 -14.17 16.94 -43.21
N LEU A 248 -15.21 17.57 -42.69
CA LEU A 248 -16.49 17.72 -43.38
C LEU A 248 -16.32 18.48 -44.70
N ASN A 249 -15.55 19.57 -44.71
CA ASN A 249 -15.29 20.35 -45.92
C ASN A 249 -14.52 19.52 -46.97
N ARG A 250 -13.56 18.67 -46.58
CA ARG A 250 -12.87 17.74 -47.50
C ARG A 250 -13.80 16.69 -48.10
N LEU A 251 -14.82 16.27 -47.36
CA LEU A 251 -15.78 15.25 -47.76
C LEU A 251 -17.00 15.83 -48.51
N ALA A 252 -17.15 17.16 -48.55
CA ALA A 252 -18.29 17.84 -49.17
C ALA A 252 -18.48 17.51 -50.67
N GLY A 253 -17.43 17.07 -51.36
CA GLY A 253 -17.48 16.69 -52.78
C GLY A 253 -17.80 15.23 -53.07
N LEU A 254 -18.04 14.38 -52.06
CA LEU A 254 -18.23 12.93 -52.27
C LEU A 254 -19.41 12.59 -53.18
N GLU A 255 -20.52 13.32 -53.08
CA GLU A 255 -21.68 13.11 -53.95
C GLU A 255 -21.34 13.40 -55.42
N GLN A 256 -20.58 14.45 -55.69
CA GLN A 256 -20.12 14.79 -57.05
C GLN A 256 -19.17 13.73 -57.61
N VAL A 257 -18.30 13.17 -56.77
CA VAL A 257 -17.41 12.07 -57.15
C VAL A 257 -18.21 10.79 -57.45
N GLN A 258 -19.24 10.49 -56.66
CA GLN A 258 -20.13 9.35 -56.91
C GLN A 258 -20.88 9.50 -58.24
N ASP A 259 -21.39 10.69 -58.55
CA ASP A 259 -22.03 10.99 -59.83
C ASP A 259 -21.07 10.84 -61.01
N LEU A 260 -19.83 11.33 -60.87
CA LEU A 260 -18.79 11.17 -61.88
C LEU A 260 -18.44 9.69 -62.10
N LEU A 261 -18.33 8.90 -61.03
CA LEU A 261 -18.06 7.47 -61.09
C LEU A 261 -19.19 6.74 -61.84
N ASN A 262 -20.45 7.02 -61.48
CA ASN A 262 -21.62 6.44 -62.15
C ASN A 262 -21.63 6.77 -63.66
N ARG A 263 -21.28 8.01 -64.04
CA ARG A 263 -21.16 8.40 -65.45
C ARG A 263 -20.03 7.64 -66.15
N LEU A 264 -18.85 7.54 -65.53
CA LEU A 264 -17.71 6.80 -66.08
C LEU A 264 -18.03 5.31 -66.26
N GLU A 265 -18.74 4.70 -65.33
CA GLU A 265 -19.20 3.32 -65.46
C GLU A 265 -20.16 3.15 -66.64
N SER A 266 -21.10 4.09 -66.82
CA SER A 266 -22.03 4.08 -67.95
C SER A 266 -21.32 4.24 -69.29
N GLU A 267 -20.31 5.11 -69.37
CA GLU A 267 -19.49 5.31 -70.57
C GLU A 267 -18.57 4.12 -70.86
N ASN A 268 -18.00 3.49 -69.83
CA ASN A 268 -17.21 2.27 -69.99
C ASN A 268 -18.08 1.10 -70.49
N LEU A 269 -19.33 0.99 -70.02
CA LEU A 269 -20.27 0.01 -70.55
C LEU A 269 -20.57 0.25 -72.04
N ARG A 270 -20.83 1.51 -72.42
CA ARG A 270 -21.00 1.91 -73.83
C ARG A 270 -19.76 1.59 -74.66
N TYR A 271 -18.57 1.90 -74.16
CA TYR A 271 -17.31 1.57 -74.82
C TYR A 271 -17.17 0.07 -75.07
N ARG A 272 -17.44 -0.77 -74.05
CA ARG A 272 -17.41 -2.23 -74.20
C ARG A 272 -18.41 -2.74 -75.24
N GLN A 273 -19.60 -2.15 -75.30
CA GLN A 273 -20.59 -2.49 -76.34
C GLN A 273 -20.09 -2.11 -77.74
N LEU A 274 -19.54 -0.90 -77.90
CA LEU A 274 -18.96 -0.44 -79.16
C LEU A 274 -17.78 -1.30 -79.59
N GLU A 275 -16.94 -1.74 -78.64
CA GLU A 275 -15.83 -2.65 -78.92
C GLU A 275 -16.33 -4.01 -79.42
N ARG A 276 -17.36 -4.58 -78.79
CA ARG A 276 -18.01 -5.82 -79.27
C ARG A 276 -18.57 -5.66 -80.69
N LEU A 277 -19.25 -4.55 -80.97
CA LEU A 277 -19.77 -4.25 -82.31
C LEU A 277 -18.63 -4.09 -83.32
N ARG A 278 -17.52 -3.43 -82.96
CA ARG A 278 -16.33 -3.30 -83.81
C ARG A 278 -15.73 -4.66 -84.15
N LEU A 279 -15.62 -5.56 -83.17
CA LEU A 279 -15.12 -6.93 -83.38
C LEU A 279 -16.08 -7.73 -84.28
N SER A 280 -17.39 -7.65 -84.04
CA SER A 280 -18.41 -8.29 -84.88
C SER A 280 -18.35 -7.80 -86.33
N ARG A 281 -18.28 -6.48 -86.55
CA ARG A 281 -18.11 -5.89 -87.89
C ARG A 281 -16.85 -6.41 -88.57
N ARG A 282 -15.71 -6.50 -87.86
CA ARG A 282 -14.47 -7.07 -88.43
C ARG A 282 -14.66 -8.52 -88.86
N LYS A 283 -15.39 -9.33 -88.07
CA LYS A 283 -15.70 -10.73 -88.43
C LYS A 283 -16.59 -10.79 -89.68
N LEU A 284 -17.68 -10.03 -89.70
CA LEU A 284 -18.60 -9.98 -90.84
C LEU A 284 -17.92 -9.49 -92.13
N VAL A 285 -17.01 -8.51 -92.04
CA VAL A 285 -16.23 -8.06 -93.21
C VAL A 285 -15.33 -9.18 -93.73
N ARG A 286 -14.67 -9.93 -92.85
CA ARG A 286 -13.84 -11.10 -93.24
C ARG A 286 -14.70 -12.19 -93.89
N GLU A 287 -15.84 -12.51 -93.30
CA GLU A 287 -16.79 -13.49 -93.85
C GLU A 287 -17.31 -13.03 -95.23
N ARG A 288 -17.68 -11.74 -95.37
CA ARG A 288 -18.09 -11.17 -96.66
C ARG A 288 -16.99 -11.31 -97.72
N THR A 289 -15.74 -10.96 -97.39
CA THR A 289 -14.62 -11.11 -98.33
C THR A 289 -14.37 -12.56 -98.70
N TYR A 290 -14.50 -13.48 -97.73
CA TYR A 290 -14.39 -14.91 -97.98
C TYR A 290 -15.47 -15.39 -98.97
N TRP A 291 -16.74 -15.08 -98.70
CA TRP A 291 -17.85 -15.45 -99.58
C TRP A 291 -17.76 -14.79 -100.96
N GLN A 292 -17.29 -13.55 -101.05
CA GLN A 292 -17.03 -12.91 -102.35
C GLN A 292 -15.95 -13.63 -103.16
N ASN A 293 -14.89 -14.11 -102.49
CA ASN A 293 -13.85 -14.91 -103.15
C ASN A 293 -14.38 -16.27 -103.60
N VAL A 294 -15.19 -16.94 -102.77
CA VAL A 294 -15.88 -18.18 -103.15
C VAL A 294 -16.78 -17.94 -104.36
N LEU A 295 -17.55 -16.85 -104.37
CA LEU A 295 -18.47 -16.51 -105.46
C LEU A 295 -17.71 -16.29 -106.78
N LYS A 296 -16.60 -15.53 -106.76
CA LYS A 296 -15.70 -15.38 -107.91
C LYS A 296 -15.12 -16.71 -108.38
N ALA A 297 -14.66 -17.56 -107.47
CA ALA A 297 -14.12 -18.88 -107.84
C ALA A 297 -15.19 -19.81 -108.44
N SER A 298 -16.45 -19.68 -108.00
CA SER A 298 -17.58 -20.49 -108.47
C SER A 298 -18.25 -20.00 -109.76
N GLN A 299 -17.90 -18.80 -110.27
CA GLN A 299 -18.54 -18.21 -111.47
C GLN A 299 -18.44 -19.08 -112.73
N HIS A 300 -17.44 -19.94 -112.83
CA HIS A 300 -17.19 -20.77 -114.01
C HIS A 300 -17.57 -22.24 -113.83
N LEU A 301 -18.22 -22.63 -112.71
CA LEU A 301 -18.62 -24.02 -112.45
C LEU A 301 -19.53 -24.58 -113.56
N ASN A 302 -20.48 -23.78 -114.05
CA ASN A 302 -21.37 -24.19 -115.15
C ASN A 302 -20.62 -24.42 -116.47
N GLN A 303 -19.57 -23.64 -116.73
CA GLN A 303 -18.72 -23.81 -117.93
C GLN A 303 -17.83 -25.06 -117.82
N VAL A 304 -17.30 -25.34 -116.62
CA VAL A 304 -16.56 -26.57 -116.34
C VAL A 304 -17.46 -27.80 -116.48
N GLN A 305 -18.70 -27.74 -115.99
CA GLN A 305 -19.67 -28.82 -116.13
C GLN A 305 -20.00 -29.11 -117.60
N HIS A 306 -20.20 -28.07 -118.42
CA HIS A 306 -20.46 -28.24 -119.87
C HIS A 306 -19.26 -28.88 -120.59
N ARG A 307 -18.04 -28.41 -120.33
CA ARG A 307 -16.82 -29.02 -120.90
C ARG A 307 -16.61 -30.46 -120.44
N LEU A 308 -16.99 -30.79 -119.21
CA LEU A 308 -16.91 -32.16 -118.70
C LEU A 308 -17.89 -33.08 -119.46
N GLN A 309 -19.12 -32.61 -119.73
CA GLN A 309 -20.10 -33.34 -120.54
C GLN A 309 -19.61 -33.57 -121.97
N GLU A 310 -19.01 -32.55 -122.61
CA GLU A 310 -18.40 -32.70 -123.95
C GLU A 310 -17.27 -33.74 -123.95
N LEU A 311 -16.43 -33.74 -122.91
CA LEU A 311 -15.37 -34.73 -122.75
C LEU A 311 -15.89 -36.16 -122.57
N VAL A 312 -16.98 -36.34 -121.82
CA VAL A 312 -17.63 -37.66 -121.66
C VAL A 312 -18.16 -38.16 -123.00
N ILE A 313 -18.83 -37.30 -123.79
CA ILE A 313 -19.32 -37.65 -125.13
C ILE A 313 -18.16 -38.01 -126.07
N ALA A 314 -17.06 -37.26 -126.01
CA ALA A 314 -15.86 -37.54 -126.81
C ALA A 314 -15.20 -38.88 -126.42
N LYS A 315 -15.13 -39.19 -125.12
CA LYS A 315 -14.62 -40.48 -124.61
C LYS A 315 -15.48 -41.66 -125.09
N ASP A 316 -16.80 -41.52 -125.06
CA ASP A 316 -17.72 -42.56 -125.54
C ASP A 316 -17.64 -42.75 -127.07
N ARG A 317 -17.40 -41.69 -127.85
CA ARG A 317 -17.09 -41.83 -129.29
C ARG A 317 -15.78 -42.60 -129.51
N LEU A 318 -14.75 -42.32 -128.70
CA LEU A 318 -13.45 -42.99 -128.81
C LEU A 318 -13.54 -44.48 -128.45
N SER A 319 -14.36 -44.85 -127.45
CA SER A 319 -14.57 -46.25 -127.05
C SER A 319 -15.31 -47.05 -128.14
N LYS A 320 -16.31 -46.45 -128.80
CA LYS A 320 -17.00 -47.03 -129.97
C LYS A 320 -16.07 -47.19 -131.19
N LEU A 321 -15.18 -46.24 -131.44
CA LEU A 321 -14.19 -46.36 -132.52
C LEU A 321 -13.16 -47.46 -132.25
N ARG A 322 -12.72 -47.63 -131.00
CA ARG A 322 -11.78 -48.70 -130.61
C ARG A 322 -12.39 -50.10 -130.75
N THR A 323 -13.65 -50.27 -130.38
CA THR A 323 -14.36 -51.56 -130.53
C THR A 323 -14.52 -51.92 -132.01
N LEU A 324 -14.95 -50.98 -132.86
CA LEU A 324 -15.03 -51.19 -134.31
C LEU A 324 -13.66 -51.51 -134.95
N HIS A 325 -12.59 -50.84 -134.51
CA HIS A 325 -11.24 -51.13 -134.98
C HIS A 325 -10.78 -52.54 -134.57
N GLY A 326 -11.15 -53.00 -133.37
CA GLY A 326 -10.91 -54.37 -132.91
C GLY A 326 -11.63 -55.43 -133.75
N HIS A 327 -12.89 -55.20 -134.13
CA HIS A 327 -13.62 -56.09 -135.03
C HIS A 327 -12.98 -56.16 -136.43
N LEU A 328 -12.53 -55.03 -136.98
CA LEU A 328 -11.84 -54.96 -138.27
C LEU A 328 -10.48 -55.67 -138.26
N ALA A 329 -9.75 -55.60 -137.13
CA ALA A 329 -8.49 -56.30 -136.94
C ALA A 329 -8.67 -57.83 -136.87
N ASN A 330 -9.72 -58.32 -136.19
CA ASN A 330 -10.01 -59.75 -136.12
C ASN A 330 -10.42 -60.34 -137.48
N ILE A 331 -11.25 -59.65 -138.27
CA ILE A 331 -11.63 -60.11 -139.62
C ILE A 331 -10.41 -60.18 -140.55
N ARG A 332 -9.47 -59.22 -140.43
CA ARG A 332 -8.18 -59.24 -141.17
C ARG A 332 -7.25 -60.36 -140.70
N ALA A 333 -7.27 -60.71 -139.42
CA ALA A 333 -6.49 -61.81 -138.87
C ALA A 333 -7.03 -63.19 -139.33
N GLU A 334 -8.36 -63.36 -139.42
CA GLU A 334 -8.97 -64.60 -139.93
C GLU A 334 -8.74 -64.81 -141.43
N THR A 335 -8.80 -63.74 -142.23
CA THR A 335 -8.49 -63.81 -143.68
C THR A 335 -7.01 -64.13 -143.94
N ALA A 336 -6.09 -63.59 -143.14
CA ALA A 336 -4.67 -63.94 -143.21
C ALA A 336 -4.38 -65.40 -142.75
N ARG A 337 -5.22 -65.96 -141.87
CA ARG A 337 -5.07 -67.33 -141.35
C ARG A 337 -5.50 -68.40 -142.37
N TYR A 338 -6.55 -68.14 -143.15
CA TYR A 338 -6.97 -69.01 -144.26
C TYR A 338 -5.96 -69.00 -145.41
N GLN A 339 -5.33 -67.85 -145.72
CA GLN A 339 -4.30 -67.77 -146.76
C GLN A 339 -2.98 -68.45 -146.37
N ARG A 340 -2.62 -68.48 -145.06
CA ARG A 340 -1.42 -69.16 -144.56
C ARG A 340 -1.56 -70.69 -144.48
N LEU A 341 -2.76 -71.22 -144.27
CA LEU A 341 -3.00 -72.68 -144.26
C LEU A 341 -2.87 -73.32 -145.66
N GLN A 342 -3.01 -72.52 -146.74
CA GLN A 342 -2.87 -72.99 -148.12
C GLN A 342 -1.42 -72.94 -148.63
N GLN A 343 -0.53 -72.17 -147.98
CA GLN A 343 0.89 -72.01 -148.36
C GLN A 343 1.87 -72.82 -147.51
N GLN A 344 1.43 -73.43 -146.41
CA GLN A 344 2.30 -74.21 -145.50
C GLN A 344 2.16 -75.73 -145.68
N THR A 345 2.01 -76.19 -146.92
CA THR A 345 2.13 -77.62 -147.33
C THR A 345 3.42 -77.95 -148.08
N GLU A 346 4.42 -77.06 -148.13
CA GLU A 346 5.76 -77.39 -148.63
C GLU A 346 6.85 -76.76 -147.75
N GLY A 347 7.51 -77.58 -146.93
CA GLY A 347 8.90 -77.36 -146.51
C GLY A 347 9.13 -76.67 -145.15
N ILE A 348 9.23 -77.48 -144.10
CA ILE A 348 9.85 -77.15 -142.80
C ILE A 348 11.38 -77.28 -142.90
N HIS A 349 12.12 -76.47 -142.10
CA HIS A 349 13.52 -76.59 -141.57
C HIS A 349 14.19 -75.20 -141.67
N GLN A 350 14.75 -74.54 -140.64
CA GLN A 350 15.32 -74.91 -139.34
C GLN A 350 15.44 -73.63 -138.47
N ILE A 351 15.56 -73.83 -137.14
CA ILE A 351 15.76 -72.85 -136.06
C ILE A 351 17.14 -73.14 -135.41
N ASP A 352 17.84 -72.12 -134.87
CA ASP A 352 18.43 -72.10 -133.49
C ASP A 352 19.15 -70.76 -133.20
N VAL A 353 18.91 -70.00 -132.11
CA VAL A 353 19.06 -70.15 -130.63
C VAL A 353 20.49 -69.87 -130.12
N SER A 354 20.70 -68.64 -129.61
CA SER A 354 21.65 -68.28 -128.54
C SER A 354 21.64 -66.77 -128.26
N ARG A 355 21.21 -66.33 -127.05
CA ARG A 355 21.63 -65.08 -126.35
C ARG A 355 20.75 -64.80 -125.13
N LEU A 356 21.05 -65.48 -124.01
CA LEU A 356 20.30 -65.32 -122.75
C LEU A 356 21.21 -65.39 -121.50
N GLU A 357 22.37 -64.73 -121.48
CA GLU A 357 23.28 -64.77 -120.30
C GLU A 357 23.90 -63.44 -119.82
N GLU A 358 23.62 -62.27 -120.40
CA GLU A 358 24.36 -61.02 -120.05
C GLU A 358 23.72 -60.11 -118.99
N LYS A 359 22.57 -60.44 -118.39
CA LYS A 359 21.78 -59.45 -117.61
C LYS A 359 21.68 -59.64 -116.09
N GLU A 360 22.48 -60.51 -115.48
CA GLU A 360 22.36 -60.82 -114.05
C GLU A 360 23.32 -60.05 -113.12
N GLU A 361 24.41 -59.45 -113.63
CA GLU A 361 25.52 -59.00 -112.78
C GLU A 361 25.41 -57.54 -112.26
N MET A 362 24.52 -56.71 -112.83
CA MET A 362 24.45 -55.27 -112.54
C MET A 362 23.67 -54.91 -111.26
N LEU A 363 22.95 -55.87 -110.66
CA LEU A 363 21.99 -55.63 -109.57
C LEU A 363 22.61 -55.71 -108.16
N LYS A 364 23.84 -56.22 -108.01
CA LYS A 364 24.47 -56.44 -106.68
C LYS A 364 25.26 -55.25 -106.12
N ARG A 365 25.59 -54.21 -106.90
CA ARG A 365 26.45 -53.08 -106.45
C ARG A 365 25.72 -51.90 -105.79
N LEU A 366 24.40 -51.77 -105.93
CA LEU A 366 23.64 -50.58 -105.50
C LEU A 366 23.04 -50.64 -104.08
N ALA A 367 23.11 -51.78 -103.39
CA ALA A 367 22.45 -51.97 -102.08
C ALA A 367 23.26 -51.51 -100.84
N GLY A 368 24.53 -51.11 -100.98
CA GLY A 368 25.44 -50.89 -99.83
C GLY A 368 25.52 -49.48 -99.21
N LEU A 369 25.06 -48.43 -99.90
CA LEU A 369 25.37 -47.02 -99.52
C LEU A 369 24.23 -46.25 -98.82
N GLN A 370 23.03 -46.82 -98.74
CA GLN A 370 21.83 -46.18 -98.16
C GLN A 370 21.88 -45.92 -96.63
N PRO A 371 22.50 -46.77 -95.78
CA PRO A 371 22.44 -46.58 -94.32
C PRO A 371 23.34 -45.47 -93.76
N ARG A 372 24.40 -45.05 -94.47
CA ARG A 372 25.36 -44.03 -93.99
C ARG A 372 24.87 -42.59 -94.14
N TYR A 373 24.01 -42.30 -95.12
CA TYR A 373 23.48 -40.95 -95.37
C TYR A 373 22.44 -40.49 -94.33
N MET A 374 21.62 -41.41 -93.80
CA MET A 374 20.54 -41.07 -92.85
C MET A 374 21.05 -40.68 -91.46
N ARG A 375 22.23 -41.17 -91.04
CA ARG A 375 22.77 -40.93 -89.67
C ARG A 375 23.33 -39.52 -89.48
N VAL A 376 23.93 -38.92 -90.53
CA VAL A 376 24.51 -37.57 -90.49
C VAL A 376 23.42 -36.47 -90.55
N LYS A 377 22.28 -36.76 -91.19
CA LYS A 377 21.17 -35.80 -91.35
C LYS A 377 20.42 -35.53 -90.03
N LEU A 378 20.35 -36.50 -89.13
CA LEU A 378 19.67 -36.38 -87.84
C LEU A 378 20.48 -35.57 -86.81
N GLY A 379 21.81 -35.79 -86.72
CA GLY A 379 22.67 -35.07 -85.76
C GLY A 379 22.73 -33.55 -85.99
N LYS A 380 22.65 -33.10 -87.25
CA LYS A 380 22.65 -31.66 -87.58
C LYS A 380 21.38 -30.92 -87.12
N LYS A 381 20.28 -31.66 -86.89
CA LYS A 381 18.97 -31.09 -86.53
C LYS A 381 18.84 -30.83 -85.02
N GLU A 382 19.55 -31.57 -84.18
CA GLU A 382 19.52 -31.39 -82.72
C GLU A 382 20.44 -30.25 -82.25
N VAL A 383 21.64 -30.11 -82.84
CA VAL A 383 22.59 -29.04 -82.47
C VAL A 383 22.02 -27.65 -82.78
N ASN A 384 21.28 -27.49 -83.87
CA ASN A 384 20.61 -26.21 -84.22
C ASN A 384 19.45 -25.84 -83.28
N LYS A 385 18.87 -26.80 -82.55
CA LYS A 385 17.78 -26.54 -81.60
C LYS A 385 18.28 -25.93 -80.29
N VAL A 386 19.47 -26.35 -79.84
CA VAL A 386 20.09 -25.86 -78.60
C VAL A 386 20.66 -24.45 -78.80
N LEU A 387 21.28 -24.17 -79.96
CA LEU A 387 21.81 -22.84 -80.30
C LEU A 387 20.74 -21.75 -80.39
N GLN A 388 19.53 -22.04 -80.89
CA GLN A 388 18.43 -21.07 -80.94
C GLN A 388 17.81 -20.74 -79.56
N ALA A 389 17.99 -21.60 -78.56
CA ALA A 389 17.43 -21.40 -77.22
C ALA A 389 18.30 -20.47 -76.34
N THR A 390 19.60 -20.34 -76.64
CA THR A 390 20.58 -19.61 -75.82
C THR A 390 20.98 -18.23 -76.35
N GLU A 391 20.51 -17.83 -77.54
CA GLU A 391 20.88 -16.56 -78.20
C GLU A 391 20.09 -15.32 -77.69
N ARG A 392 19.08 -15.49 -76.83
CA ARG A 392 18.23 -14.40 -76.34
C ARG A 392 18.00 -14.44 -74.82
N LEU A 393 19.07 -14.26 -74.05
CA LEU A 393 18.97 -13.80 -72.66
C LEU A 393 19.39 -12.32 -72.58
N PRO A 394 18.46 -11.37 -72.42
CA PRO A 394 18.79 -9.96 -72.36
C PRO A 394 19.49 -9.62 -71.03
N VAL A 395 20.70 -9.06 -71.14
CA VAL A 395 21.56 -8.58 -70.03
C VAL A 395 20.83 -7.62 -69.06
N GLN A 396 19.75 -6.97 -69.50
CA GLN A 396 18.93 -6.08 -68.67
C GLN A 396 18.08 -6.78 -67.60
N LYS A 397 17.87 -8.10 -67.66
CA LYS A 397 17.13 -8.84 -66.60
C LYS A 397 18.02 -9.24 -65.42
N VAL A 398 19.34 -9.25 -65.57
CA VAL A 398 20.29 -9.67 -64.52
C VAL A 398 20.51 -8.55 -63.51
N THR A 399 20.70 -7.30 -63.95
CA THR A 399 20.85 -6.13 -63.07
C THR A 399 19.62 -5.83 -62.23
N ARG A 400 18.41 -6.07 -62.76
CA ARG A 400 17.16 -5.90 -62.01
C ARG A 400 16.99 -6.96 -60.91
N LEU A 401 17.51 -8.17 -61.12
CA LEU A 401 17.51 -9.24 -60.13
C LEU A 401 18.53 -8.98 -59.01
N GLU A 402 19.70 -8.44 -59.34
CA GLU A 402 20.71 -8.01 -58.35
C GLU A 402 20.18 -6.89 -57.45
N GLN A 403 19.55 -5.85 -58.02
CA GLN A 403 18.93 -4.76 -57.25
C GLN A 403 17.79 -5.26 -56.35
N MET A 404 17.00 -6.24 -56.80
CA MET A 404 15.95 -6.85 -55.97
C MET A 404 16.53 -7.71 -54.85
N ALA A 405 17.66 -8.40 -55.09
CA ALA A 405 18.37 -9.17 -54.07
C ALA A 405 18.99 -8.27 -52.98
N GLU A 406 19.60 -7.15 -53.36
CA GLU A 406 20.12 -6.15 -52.42
C GLU A 406 19.01 -5.50 -51.59
N ARG A 407 17.89 -5.15 -52.22
CA ARG A 407 16.72 -4.58 -51.52
C ARG A 407 16.10 -5.58 -50.55
N LEU A 408 16.06 -6.88 -50.90
CA LEU A 408 15.60 -7.95 -50.00
C LEU A 408 16.56 -8.13 -48.81
N ALA A 409 17.88 -8.06 -49.04
CA ALA A 409 18.88 -8.14 -47.99
C ALA A 409 18.78 -6.95 -47.01
N TRP A 410 18.57 -5.73 -47.53
CA TRP A 410 18.35 -4.54 -46.70
C TRP A 410 17.06 -4.63 -45.88
N LEU A 411 15.95 -5.05 -46.49
CA LEU A 411 14.67 -5.24 -45.78
C LEU A 411 14.76 -6.30 -44.68
N ARG A 412 15.47 -7.41 -44.91
CA ARG A 412 15.74 -8.42 -43.88
C ARG A 412 16.53 -7.85 -42.71
N LYS A 413 17.56 -7.02 -42.98
CA LYS A 413 18.34 -6.35 -41.93
C LYS A 413 17.49 -5.38 -41.09
N GLN A 414 16.56 -4.65 -41.71
CA GLN A 414 15.63 -3.76 -40.99
C GLN A 414 14.59 -4.54 -40.16
N ALA A 415 14.07 -5.64 -40.69
CA ALA A 415 13.17 -6.52 -39.95
C ALA A 415 13.85 -7.11 -38.70
N GLN A 416 15.12 -7.50 -38.82
CA GLN A 416 15.91 -8.04 -37.71
C GLN A 416 16.20 -6.98 -36.63
N LYS A 417 16.52 -5.73 -37.03
CA LYS A 417 16.66 -4.61 -36.10
C LYS A 417 15.36 -4.30 -35.34
N ARG A 418 14.21 -4.34 -36.04
CA ARG A 418 12.90 -4.10 -35.42
C ARG A 418 12.52 -5.21 -34.43
N ALA A 419 12.88 -6.46 -34.75
CA ALA A 419 12.68 -7.59 -33.83
C ALA A 419 13.56 -7.46 -32.57
N ASP A 420 14.84 -7.07 -32.71
CA ASP A 420 15.73 -6.82 -31.57
C ASP A 420 15.22 -5.66 -30.69
N LEU A 421 14.80 -4.55 -31.30
CA LEU A 421 14.26 -3.41 -30.57
C LEU A 421 12.99 -3.78 -29.78
N ARG A 422 12.11 -4.59 -30.38
CA ARG A 422 10.89 -5.08 -29.71
C ARG A 422 11.21 -5.97 -28.51
N SER A 423 12.18 -6.89 -28.65
CA SER A 423 12.69 -7.73 -27.57
C SER A 423 13.29 -6.89 -26.43
N ARG A 424 14.04 -5.82 -26.75
CA ARG A 424 14.59 -4.90 -25.72
C ARG A 424 13.49 -4.14 -24.99
N LEU A 425 12.46 -3.69 -25.68
CA LEU A 425 11.31 -3.01 -25.06
C LEU A 425 10.52 -3.96 -24.16
N GLU A 426 10.30 -5.21 -24.57
CA GLU A 426 9.66 -6.24 -23.73
C GLU A 426 10.49 -6.52 -22.47
N LYS A 427 11.81 -6.71 -22.61
CA LYS A 427 12.71 -6.89 -21.45
C LYS A 427 12.73 -5.66 -20.54
N GLY A 428 12.71 -4.45 -21.10
CA GLY A 428 12.63 -3.20 -20.36
C GLY A 428 11.33 -3.05 -19.59
N ALA A 429 10.19 -3.40 -20.21
CA ALA A 429 8.88 -3.38 -19.55
C ALA A 429 8.81 -4.39 -18.40
N VAL A 430 9.34 -5.60 -18.58
CA VAL A 430 9.44 -6.61 -17.51
C VAL A 430 10.36 -6.14 -16.38
N TYR A 431 11.49 -5.52 -16.70
CA TYR A 431 12.41 -4.96 -15.71
C TYR A 431 11.77 -3.84 -14.88
N LEU A 432 11.07 -2.90 -15.54
CA LEU A 432 10.34 -1.82 -14.86
C LEU A 432 9.24 -2.38 -13.95
N LYS A 433 8.51 -3.41 -14.42
CA LYS A 433 7.48 -4.07 -13.62
C LYS A 433 8.07 -4.74 -12.38
N ASN A 434 9.14 -5.51 -12.54
CA ASN A 434 9.80 -6.19 -11.43
C ASN A 434 10.36 -5.20 -10.41
N ASN A 435 10.95 -4.08 -10.87
CA ASN A 435 11.43 -3.05 -9.96
C ASN A 435 10.28 -2.36 -9.22
N ALA A 436 9.16 -2.06 -9.89
CA ALA A 436 7.98 -1.50 -9.24
C ALA A 436 7.45 -2.43 -8.13
N GLU A 437 7.31 -3.73 -8.43
CA GLU A 437 6.90 -4.75 -7.45
C GLU A 437 7.91 -4.86 -6.28
N GLN A 438 9.20 -4.70 -6.55
CA GLN A 438 10.25 -4.72 -5.51
C GLN A 438 10.22 -3.47 -4.63
N PHE A 439 9.99 -2.28 -5.22
CA PHE A 439 9.80 -1.02 -4.49
C PHE A 439 8.58 -1.09 -3.59
N ASP A 440 7.46 -1.63 -4.08
CA ASP A 440 6.25 -1.82 -3.28
C ASP A 440 6.50 -2.71 -2.05
N ARG A 441 7.19 -3.85 -2.24
CA ARG A 441 7.53 -4.75 -1.12
C ARG A 441 8.43 -4.08 -0.09
N LEU A 442 9.50 -3.43 -0.51
CA LEU A 442 10.44 -2.77 0.40
C LEU A 442 9.77 -1.62 1.17
N THR A 443 8.86 -0.90 0.52
CA THR A 443 8.07 0.17 1.15
C THR A 443 7.11 -0.39 2.20
N GLU A 444 6.43 -1.51 1.90
CA GLU A 444 5.59 -2.21 2.87
C GLU A 444 6.39 -2.74 4.07
N GLU A 445 7.57 -3.32 3.83
CA GLU A 445 8.47 -3.77 4.90
C GLU A 445 8.89 -2.61 5.79
N LEU A 446 9.34 -1.48 5.21
CA LEU A 446 9.72 -0.26 5.91
C LEU A 446 8.59 0.26 6.80
N VAL A 447 7.37 0.37 6.26
CA VAL A 447 6.18 0.83 6.99
C VAL A 447 5.84 -0.13 8.13
N SER A 448 5.97 -1.44 7.93
CA SER A 448 5.75 -2.43 8.98
C SER A 448 6.75 -2.29 10.13
N HIS A 449 8.02 -1.99 9.82
CA HIS A 449 9.08 -1.80 10.80
C HIS A 449 8.89 -0.48 11.57
N LEU A 450 8.53 0.61 10.88
CA LEU A 450 8.22 1.90 11.50
C LEU A 450 6.99 1.82 12.42
N ARG A 451 5.96 1.06 12.01
CA ARG A 451 4.76 0.82 12.84
C ARG A 451 5.08 0.01 14.11
N LYS A 452 6.03 -0.93 14.05
CA LYS A 452 6.52 -1.66 15.24
C LYS A 452 7.36 -0.79 16.19
N LEU A 453 8.11 0.16 15.64
CA LEU A 453 8.93 1.10 16.43
C LEU A 453 8.09 2.19 17.10
N GLY A 454 6.98 2.60 16.48
CA GLY A 454 6.04 3.62 17.00
C GLY A 454 6.63 5.04 17.08
N ARG A 455 7.92 5.21 16.80
CA ARG A 455 8.67 6.47 16.90
C ARG A 455 9.68 6.56 15.76
N CYS A 456 9.95 7.76 15.27
CA CYS A 456 10.92 8.00 14.21
C CYS A 456 12.35 7.70 14.70
N PRO A 457 13.11 6.82 14.04
CA PRO A 457 14.46 6.47 14.45
C PRO A 457 15.47 7.61 14.26
N LEU A 458 15.13 8.66 13.49
CA LEU A 458 16.03 9.78 13.21
C LEU A 458 15.84 10.94 14.20
N CYS A 459 14.59 11.31 14.51
CA CYS A 459 14.26 12.49 15.31
C CYS A 459 13.39 12.20 16.56
N GLY A 460 12.96 10.95 16.78
CA GLY A 460 12.29 10.52 18.00
C GLY A 460 10.80 10.87 18.11
N SER A 461 10.21 11.54 17.12
CA SER A 461 8.78 11.90 17.10
C SER A 461 7.87 10.68 16.97
N GLU A 462 6.68 10.74 17.58
CA GLU A 462 5.68 9.67 17.48
C GLU A 462 5.13 9.57 16.05
N ILE A 463 5.10 8.34 15.51
CA ILE A 463 4.62 8.10 14.16
C ILE A 463 3.13 7.69 14.24
N GLY A 464 2.25 8.61 13.89
CA GLY A 464 0.83 8.35 13.70
C GLY A 464 0.50 7.59 12.41
N SER A 465 -0.71 7.02 12.32
CA SER A 465 -1.18 6.28 11.15
C SER A 465 -1.21 7.11 9.86
N SER A 466 -1.52 8.40 9.96
CA SER A 466 -1.53 9.33 8.82
C SER A 466 -0.14 9.57 8.22
N VAL A 467 0.91 9.60 9.04
CA VAL A 467 2.30 9.78 8.59
C VAL A 467 2.79 8.55 7.82
N LEU A 468 2.36 7.35 8.24
CA LEU A 468 2.67 6.09 7.55
C LEU A 468 1.95 5.99 6.20
N GLU A 469 0.69 6.43 6.12
CA GLU A 469 -0.07 6.47 4.87
C GLU A 469 0.54 7.47 3.88
N HIS A 470 0.95 8.64 4.36
CA HIS A 470 1.62 9.64 3.52
C HIS A 470 2.98 9.15 2.99
N LEU A 471 3.77 8.45 3.82
CA LEU A 471 5.01 7.79 3.39
C LEU A 471 4.75 6.73 2.31
N MET A 472 3.71 5.91 2.47
CA MET A 472 3.33 4.92 1.45
C MET A 472 2.94 5.58 0.14
N GLU A 473 2.23 6.72 0.19
CA GLU A 473 1.77 7.43 -0.98
C GLU A 473 2.94 8.10 -1.73
N GLU A 474 3.85 8.78 -1.02
CA GLU A 474 5.07 9.38 -1.58
C GLU A 474 5.98 8.35 -2.25
N TYR A 475 6.30 7.25 -1.56
CA TYR A 475 7.18 6.21 -2.10
C TYR A 475 6.54 5.40 -3.24
N ARG A 476 5.21 5.36 -3.33
CA ARG A 476 4.46 4.78 -4.46
C ARG A 476 4.23 5.76 -5.62
N GLY A 477 4.78 6.97 -5.54
CA GLY A 477 4.80 7.93 -6.65
C GLY A 477 3.81 9.09 -6.53
N GLY A 478 3.08 9.22 -5.41
CA GLY A 478 2.29 10.39 -5.04
C GLY A 478 1.19 10.81 -6.03
N VAL A 479 0.42 11.82 -5.65
CA VAL A 479 -0.53 12.48 -6.56
C VAL A 479 0.31 13.25 -7.59
N THR A 480 0.34 12.70 -8.81
CA THR A 480 1.08 13.15 -10.00
C THR A 480 2.54 12.70 -10.09
N GLY A 481 2.84 11.95 -11.14
CA GLY A 481 4.20 11.66 -11.60
C GLY A 481 4.93 12.93 -12.06
N ALA A 482 5.31 13.78 -11.12
CA ALA A 482 6.01 15.04 -11.33
C ALA A 482 7.54 14.86 -11.39
N ALA A 483 8.00 13.83 -12.09
CA ALA A 483 9.42 13.65 -12.45
C ALA A 483 9.56 13.49 -13.97
N ALA A 484 8.89 14.35 -14.74
CA ALA A 484 9.25 14.64 -16.12
C ALA A 484 9.90 16.03 -16.16
N GLY A 485 11.23 16.03 -16.24
CA GLY A 485 12.10 17.10 -16.74
C GLY A 485 11.73 18.55 -16.40
N ARG A 486 12.36 19.10 -15.35
CA ARG A 486 12.84 20.49 -15.44
C ARG A 486 14.13 20.46 -16.25
N GLU A 487 14.04 20.92 -17.49
CA GLU A 487 15.19 21.38 -18.26
C GLU A 487 15.64 22.72 -17.64
N ASP A 488 16.85 22.73 -17.09
CA ASP A 488 17.68 23.94 -17.01
C ASP A 488 18.54 24.04 -18.27
#